data_AF-N9K3K4-F1
#
_entry.id   AF-N9K3K4-F1
#
_cell.length_a   1.000
_cell.length_b   1.000
_cell.length_c   1.000
_cell.angle_alpha   90.00
_cell.angle_beta   90.00
_cell.angle_gamma   90.00
#
_symmetry.space_group_name_H-M   'P 1'
#
loop_
_entity.id
_entity.type
_entity.pdbx_description
1 polymer ?
#
loop_
_entity_poly.entity_id
_entity_poly.type
_entity_poly.pdbx_seq_one_letter_code
_entity_poly.pdbx_strand_id
1 'polypeptide(L)'
;MQDENFLNDLIQQVQQGRPFKYLYFWRHTPKQNNHVDKSCFSQWFSLPFKQEGVEYLTAEHYMMAQKAKLFNDDEIFQQILKVTTRMKQNSSVGKYSIMTSSCGRKSVLRS
;
A
#
# COMPACT_ATOMS: atom_id res chain seq x y z
N MET A 1 6.68 21.16 -11.39
CA MET A 1 6.86 19.70 -11.47
C MET A 1 7.19 19.35 -12.90
N GLN A 2 8.29 18.64 -13.15
CA GLN A 2 8.67 18.20 -14.50
C GLN A 2 7.81 17.03 -15.00
N ASP A 3 6.96 16.48 -14.11
CA ASP A 3 6.20 15.25 -14.29
C ASP A 3 5.02 15.37 -15.27
N GLU A 4 4.44 16.56 -15.46
CA GLU A 4 3.30 16.74 -16.39
C GLU A 4 3.69 16.50 -17.84
N ASN A 5 4.90 16.92 -18.23
CA ASN A 5 5.40 16.70 -19.59
C ASN A 5 5.64 15.22 -19.88
N PHE A 6 6.20 14.48 -18.92
CA PHE A 6 6.41 13.03 -19.05
C PHE A 6 5.08 12.27 -19.11
N LEU A 7 4.08 12.67 -18.33
CA LEU A 7 2.75 12.06 -18.35
C LEU A 7 2.07 12.26 -19.71
N ASN A 8 2.08 13.49 -20.22
CA ASN A 8 1.47 13.81 -21.50
C ASN A 8 2.17 13.07 -22.66
N ASP A 9 3.50 12.99 -22.65
CA ASP A 9 4.28 12.23 -23.62
C ASP A 9 3.94 10.73 -23.58
N LEU A 10 3.86 10.13 -22.38
CA LEU A 10 3.45 8.72 -22.23
C LEU A 10 2.05 8.47 -22.79
N ILE A 11 1.09 9.36 -22.50
CA ILE A 11 -0.28 9.27 -23.01
C ILE A 11 -0.29 9.29 -24.54
N GLN A 12 0.44 10.23 -25.16
CA GLN A 12 0.53 10.32 -26.62
C GLN A 12 1.16 9.06 -27.24
N GLN A 13 2.24 8.54 -26.65
CA GLN A 13 2.89 7.34 -27.15
C GLN A 13 1.99 6.09 -27.08
N VAL A 14 1.18 5.96 -26.01
CA VAL A 14 0.17 4.91 -25.89
C VAL A 14 -0.93 5.07 -26.94
N GLN A 15 -1.43 6.29 -27.17
CA GLN A 15 -2.43 6.58 -28.20
C GLN A 15 -1.94 6.30 -29.61
N GLN A 16 -0.65 6.51 -29.87
CA GLN A 16 0.00 6.18 -31.15
C GLN A 16 0.28 4.69 -31.33
N GLY A 17 -0.10 3.84 -30.37
CA GLY A 17 0.10 2.39 -30.45
C GLY A 17 1.56 1.96 -30.33
N ARG A 18 2.42 2.76 -29.68
CA ARG A 18 3.81 2.35 -29.46
C ARG A 18 3.86 1.06 -28.62
N PRO A 19 4.70 0.09 -29.00
CA PRO A 19 4.87 -1.13 -28.22
C PRO A 19 5.66 -0.83 -26.94
N PHE A 20 5.14 -1.29 -25.80
CA PHE A 20 5.82 -1.20 -24.50
C PHE A 20 6.15 -2.60 -23.96
N LYS A 21 7.28 -2.69 -23.28
CA LYS A 21 7.67 -3.90 -22.55
C LYS A 21 6.98 -3.90 -21.18
N TYR A 22 5.90 -4.66 -21.06
CA TYR A 22 5.20 -4.82 -19.79
C TYR A 22 5.90 -5.83 -18.89
N LEU A 23 6.11 -5.45 -17.64
CA LEU A 23 6.58 -6.35 -16.60
C LEU A 23 5.39 -6.87 -15.80
N TYR A 24 4.91 -8.07 -16.15
CA TYR A 24 3.88 -8.73 -15.35
C TYR A 24 4.47 -9.26 -14.04
N PHE A 25 3.79 -8.95 -12.93
CA PHE A 25 4.08 -9.47 -11.61
C PHE A 25 2.77 -9.83 -10.92
N TRP A 26 2.75 -11.01 -10.28
CA TRP A 26 1.68 -11.43 -9.41
C TRP A 26 2.35 -12.21 -8.28
N ARG A 27 2.02 -11.86 -7.02
CA ARG A 27 2.64 -12.35 -5.75
C ARG A 27 3.73 -11.44 -5.19
N HIS A 28 3.83 -11.52 -3.86
CA HIS A 28 4.78 -10.79 -3.01
C HIS A 28 5.82 -11.70 -2.36
N THR A 29 5.73 -13.02 -2.59
CA THR A 29 6.67 -14.00 -2.05
C THR A 29 7.85 -14.13 -3.01
N PRO A 30 9.08 -13.81 -2.58
CA PRO A 30 10.26 -13.98 -3.41
C PRO A 30 10.50 -15.46 -3.68
N LYS A 31 10.99 -15.79 -4.89
CA LYS A 31 11.35 -17.17 -5.24
C LYS A 31 12.59 -17.65 -4.50
N GLN A 32 13.48 -16.73 -4.15
CA GLN A 32 14.69 -16.98 -3.37
C GLN A 32 14.77 -15.93 -2.27
N ASN A 33 14.88 -16.36 -1.01
CA ASN A 33 15.16 -15.44 0.09
C ASN A 33 16.51 -14.76 -0.18
N ASN A 34 16.55 -13.44 -0.05
CA ASN A 34 17.71 -12.55 -0.28
C ASN A 34 18.03 -12.18 -1.74
N HIS A 35 17.18 -12.51 -2.71
CA HIS A 35 17.32 -11.96 -4.07
C HIS A 35 16.16 -11.01 -4.39
N VAL A 36 16.47 -9.85 -4.98
CA VAL A 36 15.43 -8.95 -5.50
C VAL A 36 14.85 -9.58 -6.76
N ASP A 37 13.57 -9.90 -6.73
CA ASP A 37 12.83 -10.37 -7.89
C ASP A 37 11.56 -9.50 -8.10
N LYS A 38 10.73 -9.85 -9.08
CA LYS A 38 9.52 -9.08 -9.41
C LYS A 38 8.53 -8.95 -8.25
N SER A 39 8.67 -9.74 -7.17
CA SER A 39 7.84 -9.60 -5.97
C SER A 39 8.11 -8.29 -5.22
N CYS A 40 9.25 -7.63 -5.45
CA CYS A 40 9.58 -6.34 -4.84
C CYS A 40 8.62 -5.22 -5.24
N PHE A 41 7.92 -5.36 -6.36
CA PHE A 41 6.89 -4.42 -6.80
C PHE A 41 5.58 -4.55 -6.02
N SER A 42 5.45 -5.55 -5.15
CA SER A 42 4.29 -5.68 -4.28
C SER A 42 4.38 -4.77 -3.07
N GLN A 43 3.26 -4.14 -2.70
CA GLN A 43 3.11 -3.37 -1.45
C GLN A 43 3.38 -4.22 -0.19
N TRP A 44 3.19 -5.54 -0.30
CA TRP A 44 3.39 -6.51 0.77
C TRP A 44 4.82 -7.07 0.82
N PHE A 45 5.72 -6.60 -0.05
CA PHE A 45 7.12 -6.99 -0.01
C PHE A 45 7.76 -6.48 1.28
N SER A 46 8.43 -7.39 1.99
CA SER A 46 8.96 -7.09 3.32
C SER A 46 10.35 -6.49 3.25
N LEU A 47 10.38 -5.17 3.15
CA LEU A 47 11.59 -4.37 3.21
C LEU A 47 11.34 -3.17 4.14
N PRO A 48 11.88 -3.20 5.37
CA PRO A 48 11.72 -2.09 6.30
C PRO A 48 12.36 -0.81 5.76
N PHE A 49 11.67 0.32 5.94
CA PHE A 49 12.18 1.64 5.60
C PHE A 49 11.72 2.67 6.64
N LYS A 50 12.35 3.84 6.65
CA LYS A 50 12.04 4.93 7.57
C LYS A 50 11.52 6.13 6.81
N GLN A 51 10.43 6.72 7.31
CA GLN A 51 9.88 7.98 6.82
C GLN A 51 9.60 8.86 8.04
N GLU A 52 10.12 10.09 8.07
CA GLU A 52 9.92 11.05 9.16
C GLU A 52 10.29 10.48 10.56
N GLY A 53 11.31 9.63 10.63
CA GLY A 53 11.76 9.00 11.87
C GLY A 53 10.93 7.78 12.31
N VAL A 54 9.84 7.45 11.62
CA VAL A 54 9.02 6.26 11.88
C VAL A 54 9.46 5.11 10.97
N GLU A 55 9.64 3.93 11.54
CA GLU A 55 9.98 2.71 10.80
C GLU A 55 8.72 1.95 10.37
N TYR A 56 8.65 1.61 9.08
CA TYR A 56 7.58 0.85 8.47
C TYR A 56 8.12 -0.44 7.86
N LEU A 57 7.50 -1.56 8.18
CA LEU A 57 7.93 -2.90 7.76
C LEU A 57 7.68 -3.21 6.27
N THR A 58 6.68 -2.53 5.68
CA THR A 58 6.24 -2.68 4.29
C THR A 58 5.64 -1.36 3.79
N ALA A 59 5.50 -1.21 2.47
CA ALA A 59 4.78 -0.08 1.90
C ALA A 59 3.31 -0.06 2.34
N GLU A 60 2.66 -1.23 2.45
CA GLU A 60 1.29 -1.34 2.99
C GLU A 60 1.18 -0.81 4.41
N HIS A 61 2.15 -1.13 5.28
CA HIS A 61 2.16 -0.65 6.67
C HIS A 61 2.17 0.89 6.70
N TYR A 62 3.04 1.52 5.91
CA TYR A 62 3.04 2.97 5.74
C TYR A 62 1.72 3.50 5.19
N MET A 63 1.19 2.89 4.13
CA MET A 63 -0.06 3.33 3.51
C MET A 63 -1.23 3.30 4.48
N MET A 64 -1.36 2.25 5.30
CA MET A 64 -2.41 2.15 6.31
C MET A 64 -2.25 3.22 7.40
N ALA A 65 -1.03 3.44 7.86
CA ALA A 65 -0.74 4.46 8.88
C ALA A 65 -1.08 5.87 8.36
N GLN A 66 -0.58 6.21 7.17
CA GLN A 66 -0.87 7.52 6.56
C GLN A 66 -2.35 7.69 6.19
N LYS A 67 -3.04 6.60 5.84
CA LYS A 67 -4.49 6.62 5.65
C LYS A 67 -5.21 6.94 6.96
N ALA A 68 -4.83 6.35 8.09
CA ALA A 68 -5.41 6.68 9.38
C ALA A 68 -5.21 8.17 9.74
N LYS A 69 -4.01 8.71 9.51
CA LYS A 69 -3.74 10.15 9.64
C LYS A 69 -4.62 11.00 8.73
N LEU A 70 -4.83 10.58 7.47
CA LEU A 70 -5.69 11.30 6.52
C LEU A 70 -7.16 11.40 6.98
N PHE A 71 -7.62 10.43 7.78
CA PHE A 71 -8.95 10.42 8.39
C PHE A 71 -8.97 10.92 9.85
N ASN A 72 -7.86 11.50 10.32
CA ASN A 72 -7.69 11.99 11.69
C ASN A 72 -7.95 10.92 12.77
N ASP A 73 -7.64 9.65 12.48
CA ASP A 73 -7.80 8.54 13.41
C ASP A 73 -6.44 8.18 14.06
N ASP A 74 -6.05 8.99 15.04
CA ASP A 74 -4.76 8.86 15.72
C ASP A 74 -4.64 7.57 16.54
N GLU A 75 -5.75 7.06 17.08
CA GLU A 75 -5.76 5.78 17.80
C GLU A 75 -5.38 4.63 16.87
N ILE A 76 -6.00 4.58 15.69
CA ILE A 76 -5.69 3.57 14.68
C ILE A 76 -4.28 3.75 14.13
N PHE A 77 -3.82 4.98 13.92
CA PHE A 77 -2.43 5.25 13.52
C PHE A 77 -1.43 4.61 14.51
N GLN A 78 -1.61 4.85 15.81
CA GLN A 78 -0.74 4.28 16.84
C GLN A 78 -0.84 2.75 16.94
N GLN A 79 -2.03 2.19 16.75
CA GLN A 79 -2.20 0.72 16.71
C GLN A 79 -1.44 0.10 15.54
N ILE A 80 -1.51 0.72 14.36
CA ILE A 80 -0.81 0.26 13.16
C ILE A 80 0.70 0.27 13.38
N LEU A 81 1.26 1.37 13.92
CA LEU A 81 2.71 1.48 14.18
C LEU A 81 3.25 0.41 15.14
N LYS A 82 2.42 -0.05 16.09
CA LYS A 82 2.81 -1.09 17.05
C LYS A 82 2.86 -2.49 16.45
N VAL A 83 2.37 -2.69 15.23
CA VAL A 83 2.38 -4.00 14.58
C VAL A 83 3.80 -4.36 14.14
N THR A 84 4.43 -5.24 14.92
CA THR A 84 5.80 -5.74 14.69
C THR A 84 5.86 -6.94 13.74
N THR A 85 4.71 -7.52 13.42
CA THR A 85 4.61 -8.69 12.53
C THR A 85 4.20 -8.26 11.13
N ARG A 86 4.80 -8.89 10.11
CA ARG A 86 4.44 -8.64 8.71
C ARG A 86 2.92 -8.84 8.51
N MET A 87 2.22 -7.78 8.14
CA MET A 87 0.83 -7.90 7.74
C MET A 87 0.78 -8.78 6.48
N LYS A 88 -0.16 -9.72 6.44
CA LYS A 88 -0.38 -10.57 5.25
C LYS A 88 -1.60 -10.06 4.50
N GLN A 89 -1.57 -10.13 3.19
CA GLN A 89 -2.66 -9.74 2.29
C GLN A 89 -4.04 -10.29 2.71
N ASN A 90 -4.06 -11.48 3.34
CA ASN A 90 -5.27 -12.15 3.80
C ASN A 90 -5.43 -12.21 5.34
N SER A 91 -4.53 -11.59 6.11
CA SER A 91 -4.71 -11.47 7.55
C SER A 91 -5.86 -10.52 7.87
N SER A 92 -6.64 -10.85 8.90
CA SER A 92 -7.75 -10.04 9.43
C SER A 92 -7.35 -8.59 9.76
N VAL A 93 -6.06 -8.34 9.99
CA VAL A 93 -5.48 -7.00 10.19
C VAL A 93 -5.37 -6.22 8.86
N GLY A 94 -5.01 -6.89 7.76
CA GLY A 94 -4.92 -6.28 6.42
C GLY A 94 -6.26 -6.15 5.69
N LYS A 95 -7.27 -6.95 6.07
CA LYS A 95 -8.63 -6.81 5.56
C LYS A 95 -9.41 -5.79 6.37
N TYR A 96 -9.20 -4.50 6.16
CA TYR A 96 -10.18 -3.42 6.42
C TYR A 96 -10.83 -3.35 7.83
N SER A 97 -10.52 -4.24 8.78
CA SER A 97 -11.32 -4.46 9.98
C SER A 97 -10.97 -3.45 11.07
N ILE A 98 -9.75 -2.91 11.04
CA ILE A 98 -9.32 -1.82 11.93
C ILE A 98 -9.89 -0.45 11.47
N MET A 99 -10.33 -0.33 10.22
CA MET A 99 -10.86 0.94 9.69
C MET A 99 -12.39 1.02 9.65
N THR A 100 -13.10 -0.12 9.66
CA THR A 100 -14.57 -0.13 9.56
C THR A 100 -15.28 0.20 10.87
N SER A 101 -14.59 0.27 12.01
CA SER A 101 -15.20 0.51 13.31
C SER A 101 -15.25 1.98 13.75
N SER A 102 -14.44 2.86 13.14
CA SER A 102 -14.35 4.29 13.53
C SER A 102 -15.02 5.24 12.52
N CYS A 103 -15.08 4.86 11.23
CA CYS A 103 -15.87 5.61 10.24
C CYS A 103 -17.36 5.31 10.44
N GLY A 104 -18.07 6.24 11.08
CA GLY A 104 -19.46 6.09 11.47
C GLY A 104 -20.40 5.59 10.37
N ARG A 105 -20.83 4.33 10.49
CA ARG A 105 -22.24 3.97 10.30
C ARG A 105 -22.92 3.93 11.65
N LYS A 106 -23.22 5.10 12.20
CA LYS A 106 -24.39 5.21 13.09
C LYS A 106 -25.61 5.26 12.17
N SER A 107 -26.56 4.36 12.45
CA SER A 107 -27.89 4.17 11.83
C SER A 107 -27.91 3.89 10.32
N VAL A 108 -28.12 2.61 9.94
CA VAL A 108 -29.43 2.12 9.44
C VAL A 108 -29.48 0.62 9.73
N LEU A 109 -30.17 0.25 10.81
CA LEU A 109 -30.70 -1.10 11.01
C LEU A 109 -32.22 -0.96 11.06
N ARG A 110 -32.89 -1.74 10.20
CA ARG A 110 -34.31 -2.12 10.22
C ARG A 110 -35.35 -1.05 9.86
N SER A 111 -36.03 -1.28 8.74
CA SER A 111 -37.47 -1.57 8.76
C SER A 111 -37.68 -2.84 7.93
#